data_AF-A0A3C1BIR7-F1
#
_entry.id   AF-A0A3C1BIR7-F1
#
_cell.length_a   1.000
_cell.length_b   1.000
_cell.length_c   1.000
_cell.angle_alpha   90.00
_cell.angle_beta   90.00
_cell.angle_gamma   90.00
#
_symmetry.space_group_name_H-M   'P 1'
#
loop_
_entity.id
_entity.type
_entity.pdbx_description
1 polymer ?
#
loop_
_entity_poly.entity_id
_entity_poly.type
_entity_poly.pdbx_seq_one_letter_code
_entity_poly.pdbx_strand_id
1 'polypeptide(L)'
;MYGYIIIGAGPTGLMAACQLARFGVGQIIIDAKGGTAPESRAMLVTARSMEIYQQMGLSDKVLAQGKYIRDLSIYLSHYGLIVFLLRHEPNRR
;
A
#
# COMPACT_ATOMS: atom_id res chain seq x y z
N MET A 1 -28.37 -7.50 -0.75
CA MET A 1 -28.17 -7.62 0.71
C MET A 1 -26.66 -7.66 0.96
N TYR A 2 -26.12 -6.78 1.80
CA TYR A 2 -24.69 -6.79 2.13
C TYR A 2 -24.44 -7.85 3.22
N GLY A 3 -23.50 -8.77 2.98
CA GLY A 3 -23.16 -9.83 3.93
C GLY A 3 -22.16 -9.39 5.00
N TYR A 4 -21.44 -8.29 4.74
CA TYR A 4 -20.37 -7.79 5.60
C TYR A 4 -20.43 -6.27 5.75
N ILE A 5 -20.09 -5.80 6.95
CA ILE A 5 -19.91 -4.39 7.27
C ILE A 5 -18.45 -4.20 7.69
N ILE A 6 -17.76 -3.28 7.03
CA ILE A 6 -16.37 -2.91 7.31
C ILE A 6 -16.39 -1.57 8.04
N ILE A 7 -15.81 -1.52 9.24
CA ILE A 7 -15.70 -0.28 10.01
C ILE A 7 -14.30 0.31 9.81
N GLY A 8 -14.24 1.45 9.15
CA GLY A 8 -13.02 2.20 8.80
C GLY A 8 -12.63 2.06 7.32
N ALA A 9 -12.61 3.19 6.61
CA ALA A 9 -12.10 3.39 5.25
C ALA A 9 -10.60 3.74 5.24
N GLY A 10 -9.84 3.19 6.19
CA GLY A 10 -8.38 3.21 6.15
C GLY A 10 -7.82 2.18 5.16
N PRO A 11 -6.48 2.11 5.00
CA PRO A 11 -5.84 1.17 4.08
C PRO A 11 -6.28 -0.29 4.29
N THR A 12 -6.37 -0.74 5.55
CA THR A 12 -6.81 -2.09 5.89
C THR A 12 -8.26 -2.36 5.49
N GLY A 13 -9.19 -1.44 5.80
CA GLY A 13 -10.61 -1.63 5.49
C GLY A 13 -10.91 -1.52 4.00
N LEU A 14 -10.28 -0.57 3.30
CA LEU A 14 -10.37 -0.49 1.84
C LEU A 14 -9.80 -1.74 1.16
N MET A 15 -8.67 -2.26 1.65
CA MET A 15 -8.08 -3.49 1.14
C MET A 15 -9.01 -4.70 1.32
N ALA A 16 -9.62 -4.84 2.51
CA ALA A 16 -10.61 -5.88 2.79
C ALA A 16 -11.82 -5.74 1.85
N ALA A 17 -12.32 -4.52 1.65
CA ALA A 17 -13.41 -4.25 0.72
C ALA A 17 -13.04 -4.65 -0.71
N CYS A 18 -11.86 -4.27 -1.21
CA CYS A 18 -11.39 -4.67 -2.53
C CYS A 18 -11.32 -6.19 -2.67
N GLN A 19 -10.84 -6.91 -1.67
CA GLN A 19 -10.80 -8.38 -1.72
C GLN A 19 -12.20 -9.00 -1.75
N LEU A 20 -13.11 -8.56 -0.88
CA LEU A 20 -14.49 -9.05 -0.89
C LEU A 20 -15.18 -8.79 -2.24
N ALA A 21 -14.97 -7.61 -2.83
CA ALA A 21 -15.51 -7.27 -4.14
C ALA A 21 -14.98 -8.21 -5.24
N ARG A 22 -13.70 -8.57 -5.19
CA ARG A 22 -13.09 -9.51 -6.17
C ARG A 22 -13.70 -10.91 -6.10
N PHE A 23 -14.19 -11.33 -4.94
CA PHE A 23 -14.88 -12.61 -4.76
C PHE A 23 -16.41 -12.50 -4.93
N GLY A 24 -16.92 -11.36 -5.40
CA GLY A 24 -18.36 -11.14 -5.61
C GLY A 24 -19.15 -11.02 -4.30
N VAL A 25 -18.48 -10.77 -3.18
CA VAL A 25 -19.12 -10.68 -1.87
C VAL A 25 -19.55 -9.24 -1.60
N GLY A 26 -20.86 -9.03 -1.45
CA GLY A 26 -21.43 -7.72 -1.14
C GLY A 26 -21.08 -7.23 0.26
N GLN A 27 -20.58 -6.00 0.34
CA GLN A 27 -20.11 -5.33 1.54
C GLN A 27 -20.46 -3.83 1.55
N ILE A 28 -20.46 -3.24 2.74
CA ILE A 28 -20.53 -1.79 2.95
C ILE A 28 -19.40 -1.34 3.86
N ILE A 29 -18.86 -0.14 3.62
CA ILE A 29 -17.85 0.50 4.48
C ILE A 29 -18.49 1.67 5.22
N ILE A 30 -18.24 1.75 6.52
CA ILE A 30 -18.63 2.87 7.37
C ILE A 30 -17.37 3.49 7.94
N ASP A 31 -17.18 4.80 7.76
CA ASP A 31 -16.10 5.56 8.40
C ASP A 31 -16.69 6.81 9.06
N ALA A 32 -16.09 7.24 10.18
CA ALA A 32 -16.50 8.44 10.88
C ALA A 32 -16.05 9.73 10.16
N LYS A 33 -15.03 9.64 9.29
CA LYS A 33 -14.53 10.75 8.49
C LYS A 33 -15.41 10.96 7.27
N GLY A 34 -15.73 12.22 6.98
CA GLY A 34 -16.57 12.59 5.83
C GLY A 34 -15.89 12.45 4.45
N GLY A 35 -14.63 12.03 4.39
CA GLY A 35 -13.89 11.91 3.14
C GLY A 35 -12.47 11.39 3.31
N THR A 36 -11.73 11.31 2.19
CA THR A 36 -10.32 10.92 2.18
C THR A 36 -9.47 11.93 2.92
N ALA A 37 -8.44 11.44 3.64
CA ALA A 37 -7.46 12.34 4.25
C ALA A 37 -6.74 13.14 3.14
N PRO A 38 -6.49 14.44 3.34
CA PRO A 38 -5.80 15.28 2.36
C PRO A 38 -4.32 14.89 2.20
N GLU A 39 -3.75 14.23 3.22
CA GLU A 39 -2.35 13.82 3.25
C GLU A 39 -2.23 12.32 3.53
N SER A 40 -1.26 11.69 2.86
CA SER A 40 -0.90 10.30 3.12
C SER A 40 -0.02 10.20 4.36
N ARG A 41 -0.38 9.28 5.27
CA ARG A 41 0.49 8.84 6.37
C ARG A 41 1.34 7.61 6.01
N ALA A 42 1.18 7.08 4.80
CA ALA A 42 1.96 5.93 4.34
C ALA A 42 3.36 6.39 3.92
N MET A 43 4.38 5.70 4.43
CA MET A 43 5.78 6.05 4.19
C MET A 43 6.34 5.37 2.93
N LEU A 44 6.05 4.08 2.75
CA LEU A 44 6.54 3.28 1.63
C LEU A 44 5.62 2.09 1.36
N VAL A 45 5.70 1.57 0.14
CA VAL A 45 5.10 0.29 -0.25
C VAL A 45 6.21 -0.76 -0.25
N THR A 46 6.03 -1.85 0.50
CA THR A 46 7.02 -2.93 0.58
C THR A 46 6.93 -3.86 -0.63
N ALA A 47 7.99 -4.64 -0.89
CA ALA A 47 7.97 -5.69 -1.91
C ALA A 47 6.79 -6.66 -1.72
N ARG A 48 6.53 -7.09 -0.48
CA ARG A 48 5.40 -7.96 -0.15
C ARG A 48 4.03 -7.32 -0.46
N SER A 49 3.88 -6.03 -0.22
CA SER A 49 2.67 -5.29 -0.62
C SER A 49 2.53 -5.23 -2.15
N MET A 50 3.63 -5.06 -2.88
CA MET A 50 3.64 -5.07 -4.35
C MET A 50 3.25 -6.44 -4.93
N GLU A 51 3.68 -7.55 -4.32
CA GLU A 51 3.25 -8.91 -4.72
C GLU A 51 1.73 -9.06 -4.59
N ILE A 52 1.15 -8.56 -3.50
CA ILE A 52 -0.32 -8.58 -3.31
C ILE A 52 -1.01 -7.69 -4.37
N TYR A 53 -0.46 -6.52 -4.66
CA TYR A 53 -0.99 -5.67 -5.73
C TYR A 53 -0.89 -6.32 -7.11
N GLN A 54 0.16 -7.08 -7.38
CA GLN A 54 0.30 -7.87 -8.60
C GLN A 54 -0.80 -8.93 -8.71
N GLN A 55 -1.07 -9.67 -7.63
CA GLN A 55 -2.18 -10.64 -7.57
C GLN A 55 -3.56 -9.99 -7.76
N MET A 56 -3.68 -8.69 -7.47
CA MET A 56 -4.88 -7.90 -7.69
C MET A 56 -4.92 -7.20 -9.05
N GLY A 57 -3.89 -7.34 -9.89
CA GLY A 57 -3.79 -6.63 -11.17
C GLY A 57 -3.59 -5.11 -11.04
N LEU A 58 -3.07 -4.65 -9.89
CA LEU A 58 -2.85 -3.24 -9.58
C LEU A 58 -1.38 -2.81 -9.69
N SER A 59 -0.43 -3.75 -9.76
CA SER A 59 1.01 -3.46 -9.75
C SER A 59 1.41 -2.42 -10.79
N ASP A 60 0.95 -2.55 -12.03
CA ASP A 60 1.35 -1.65 -13.12
C ASP A 60 0.85 -0.22 -12.89
N LYS A 61 -0.38 -0.08 -12.38
CA LYS A 61 -0.95 1.23 -12.01
C LYS A 61 -0.18 1.87 -10.86
N VAL A 62 0.19 1.06 -9.86
CA VAL A 62 0.97 1.53 -8.71
C VAL A 62 2.38 1.94 -9.15
N LEU A 63 3.03 1.17 -10.03
CA LEU A 63 4.37 1.50 -10.54
C LEU A 63 4.37 2.73 -11.46
N ALA A 64 3.32 2.92 -12.26
CA ALA A 64 3.21 4.09 -13.14
C ALA A 64 3.09 5.41 -12.38
N GLN A 65 2.51 5.39 -11.17
CA GLN A 65 2.34 6.58 -10.32
C GLN A 65 3.34 6.67 -9.18
N GLY A 66 3.96 5.55 -8.81
CA GLY A 66 4.91 5.44 -7.72
C GLY A 66 6.30 5.96 -8.09
N LYS A 67 7.13 6.14 -7.05
CA LYS A 67 8.55 6.43 -7.20
C LYS A 67 9.36 5.36 -6.51
N TYR A 68 10.36 4.82 -7.19
CA TYR A 68 11.28 3.87 -6.60
C TYR A 68 12.18 4.57 -5.57
N ILE A 69 12.29 3.95 -4.40
CA ILE A 69 13.31 4.34 -3.41
C ILE A 69 14.62 3.72 -3.88
N ARG A 70 15.55 4.57 -4.33
CA ARG A 70 16.88 4.16 -4.81
C ARG A 70 17.88 4.02 -3.67
N ASP A 71 17.82 4.92 -2.71
CA ASP A 71 18.79 5.01 -1.63
C ASP A 71 18.05 5.32 -0.32
N LEU A 72 18.45 4.66 0.76
CA LEU A 72 17.97 4.93 2.11
C LEU A 72 19.16 5.25 3.00
N SER A 73 19.23 6.48 3.48
CA SER A 73 20.28 6.94 4.39
C SER A 73 19.73 7.05 5.80
N ILE A 74 20.37 6.38 6.75
CA ILE A 74 20.02 6.40 8.17
C ILE A 74 21.19 6.99 8.94
N TYR A 75 20.92 8.06 9.69
CA TYR A 75 21.91 8.67 10.59
C TYR A 75 21.67 8.19 12.01
N LEU A 76 22.69 7.58 12.62
CA LEU A 76 22.64 7.12 14.01
C LEU A 76 23.70 7.87 14.81
N SER A 77 23.28 8.58 15.86
CA SER A 77 24.15 9.51 16.61
C SER A 77 25.44 8.91 17.16
N HIS A 78 25.51 7.60 17.35
CA HIS A 78 26.72 6.88 17.81
C HIS A 78 27.54 6.23 16.69
N TYR A 79 26.97 6.02 15.50
CA TYR A 79 27.58 5.25 14.42
C TYR A 79 27.82 6.05 13.12
N GLY A 80 27.37 7.31 13.07
CA GLY A 80 27.46 8.16 11.88
C GLY A 80 26.38 7.86 10.84
N LEU A 81 26.65 8.24 9.58
CA LEU A 81 25.74 8.02 8.45
C LEU A 81 25.94 6.62 7.86
N ILE A 82 24.87 5.82 7.84
CA ILE A 82 24.82 4.53 7.16
C ILE A 82 23.93 4.68 5.94
N VAL A 83 24.49 4.45 4.75
CA VAL A 83 23.74 4.52 3.48
C VAL A 83 23.50 3.10 2.97
N PHE A 84 22.23 2.76 2.79
CA PHE A 84 21.80 1.55 2.11
C PHE A 84 21.46 1.90 0.66
N LEU A 85 22.34 1.48 -0.26
CA LEU A 85 22.05 1.53 -1.69
C LEU A 85 21.04 0.42 -2.01
N LEU A 86 19.81 0.80 -2.31
CA LEU A 86 18.77 -0.14 -2.69
C LEU A 86 18.83 -0.31 -4.20
N ARG A 87 19.51 -1.37 -4.65
CA ARG A 87 19.57 -1.69 -6.07
C ARG A 87 18.18 -2.11 -6.55
N HIS A 88 17.53 -1.23 -7.29
CA HIS A 88 16.30 -1.57 -8.01
C HIS A 88 16.70 -2.30 -9.30
N GLU A 89 16.49 -3.61 -9.33
CA GLU A 89 16.54 -4.43 -10.55
C GLU A 89 15.15 -4.39 -11.19
N PRO A 90 14.92 -3.59 -12.25
CA PRO A 90 13.63 -3.61 -12.91
C PRO A 90 13.47 -4.98 -13.55
N ASN A 91 12.46 -5.74 -13.12
CA ASN A 91 11.91 -6.87 -13.88
C ASN A 91 12.68 -8.21 -13.75
N ARG A 92 12.86 -8.73 -12.53
CA ARG A 92 13.12 -10.17 -12.37
C ARG A 92 11.77 -10.92 -12.49
N ARG A 93 11.43 -11.29 -13.73
CA ARG A 93 10.36 -12.26 -14.01
C ARG A 93 10.69 -13.62 -13.40
#